data_AF-A0A924JZG0-F1
#
_entry.id   AF-A0A924JZG0-F1
#
_cell.length_a   1.000
_cell.length_b   1.000
_cell.length_c   1.000
_cell.angle_alpha   90.00
_cell.angle_beta   90.00
_cell.angle_gamma   90.00
#
_symmetry.space_group_name_H-M   'P 1'
#
loop_
_entity.id
_entity.type
_entity.pdbx_description
1 polymer ?
#
loop_
_entity_poly.entity_id
_entity_poly.type
_entity_poly.pdbx_seq_one_letter_code
_entity_poly.pdbx_strand_id
1 'polypeptide(L)'
;NRALAQLAAKTGKSTTEIERLTIWGNHSATQYPDVFHATAAGKPISELVDQAWLESDFIPTVQQRGAAIIEARGASSAASAASATVDHARDWLKGSTEGSWLSMAVASDGSYDVPEGLISSFPVTTKDGNYEIVQGLEINDFSRARIDASTKELAEERDAVKGLGLI
;
A
#
# COMPACT_ATOMS: atom_id res chain seq x y z
N ASN A 1 2.31 0.41 -6.84
CA ASN A 1 3.25 0.59 -7.99
C ASN A 1 4.72 0.79 -7.60
N ARG A 2 5.09 1.79 -6.78
CA ARG A 2 6.52 1.98 -6.41
C ARG A 2 7.14 0.76 -5.71
N ALA A 3 6.40 0.18 -4.78
CA ALA A 3 6.79 -1.04 -4.07
C ALA A 3 6.94 -2.26 -5.03
N LEU A 4 6.02 -2.43 -5.99
CA LEU A 4 6.16 -3.44 -7.06
C LEU A 4 7.48 -3.28 -7.82
N ALA A 5 7.83 -2.05 -8.21
CA ALA A 5 9.07 -1.78 -8.94
C ALA A 5 10.33 -2.10 -8.11
N GLN A 6 10.32 -1.83 -6.80
CA GLN A 6 11.42 -2.16 -5.90
C GLN A 6 11.58 -3.68 -5.73
N LEU A 7 10.48 -4.41 -5.54
CA LEU A 7 10.52 -5.87 -5.45
C LEU A 7 10.96 -6.52 -6.77
N ALA A 8 10.47 -6.02 -7.91
CA ALA A 8 10.90 -6.49 -9.23
C ALA A 8 12.41 -6.34 -9.40
N ALA A 9 12.95 -5.17 -9.06
CA ALA A 9 14.39 -4.90 -9.12
C ALA A 9 15.20 -5.82 -8.17
N LYS A 10 14.70 -6.07 -6.96
CA LYS A 10 15.38 -6.93 -5.97
C LYS A 10 15.37 -8.41 -6.36
N THR A 11 14.25 -8.90 -6.90
CA THR A 11 14.02 -10.32 -7.17
C THR A 11 14.37 -10.74 -8.61
N GLY A 12 14.60 -9.77 -9.49
CA GLY A 12 14.79 -10.01 -10.93
C GLY A 12 13.53 -10.48 -11.65
N LYS A 13 12.36 -10.35 -11.03
CA LYS A 13 11.05 -10.74 -11.59
C LYS A 13 10.38 -9.57 -12.29
N SER A 14 9.48 -9.85 -13.23
CA SER A 14 8.62 -8.83 -13.83
C SER A 14 7.64 -8.29 -12.79
N THR A 15 7.26 -7.01 -12.90
CA THR A 15 6.21 -6.44 -12.05
C THR A 15 4.86 -7.14 -12.22
N THR A 16 4.63 -7.76 -13.39
CA THR A 16 3.42 -8.55 -13.67
C THR A 16 3.41 -9.92 -13.01
N GLU A 17 4.56 -10.40 -12.53
CA GLU A 17 4.68 -11.66 -11.80
C GLU A 17 4.54 -11.46 -10.28
N ILE A 18 4.45 -10.21 -9.81
CA ILE A 18 4.30 -9.89 -8.39
C ILE A 18 2.84 -9.62 -8.08
N GLU A 19 2.29 -10.40 -7.17
CA GLU A 19 0.88 -10.37 -6.79
C GLU A 19 0.74 -10.15 -5.28
N ARG A 20 -0.46 -9.76 -4.85
CA ARG A 20 -0.83 -9.65 -3.42
C ARG A 20 0.07 -8.73 -2.58
N LEU A 21 0.66 -7.73 -3.23
CA LEU A 21 1.39 -6.66 -2.55
C LEU A 21 0.41 -5.65 -1.95
N THR A 22 0.63 -5.27 -0.69
CA THR A 22 -0.29 -4.39 0.02
C THR A 22 0.42 -3.14 0.52
N ILE A 23 -0.19 -1.98 0.32
CA ILE A 23 0.12 -0.77 1.08
C ILE A 23 -0.97 -0.59 2.13
N TRP A 24 -0.58 -0.50 3.39
CA TRP A 24 -1.48 -0.21 4.51
C TRP A 24 -1.34 1.24 4.97
N GLY A 25 -2.42 1.79 5.52
CA GLY A 25 -2.38 3.05 6.25
C GLY A 25 -2.49 4.30 5.37
N ASN A 26 -1.78 5.35 5.76
CA ASN A 26 -1.81 6.67 5.15
C ASN A 26 -1.00 6.73 3.84
N HIS A 27 -1.28 7.70 2.97
CA HIS A 27 -0.39 8.09 1.88
C HIS A 27 0.67 9.10 2.35
N SER A 28 1.53 8.67 3.28
CA SER A 28 2.53 9.53 3.91
C SER A 28 3.87 8.79 4.09
N ALA A 29 4.76 9.35 4.90
CA ALA A 29 5.99 8.67 5.34
C ALA A 29 5.72 7.50 6.30
N THR A 30 4.51 7.37 6.86
CA THR A 30 4.13 6.23 7.72
C THR A 30 3.54 5.05 6.94
N GLN A 31 3.29 5.20 5.63
CA GLN A 31 2.72 4.13 4.80
C GLN A 31 3.51 2.83 4.97
N TYR A 32 2.80 1.69 5.03
CA TYR A 32 3.43 0.40 5.24
C TYR A 32 3.29 -0.51 4.00
N PRO A 33 4.38 -0.69 3.22
CA PRO A 33 4.41 -1.67 2.15
C PRO A 33 4.66 -3.08 2.72
N ASP A 34 3.59 -3.86 2.80
CA ASP A 34 3.55 -5.24 3.28
C ASP A 34 3.77 -6.24 2.15
N VAL A 35 4.73 -7.15 2.37
CA VAL A 35 5.09 -8.22 1.43
C VAL A 35 4.85 -9.63 1.99
N PHE A 36 4.36 -9.77 3.23
CA PHE A 36 4.23 -11.07 3.89
C PHE A 36 3.21 -11.99 3.22
N HIS A 37 2.23 -11.40 2.55
CA HIS A 37 1.23 -12.09 1.74
C HIS A 37 1.52 -12.03 0.23
N ALA A 38 2.56 -11.30 -0.16
CA ALA A 38 2.92 -11.09 -1.55
C ALA A 38 3.65 -12.31 -2.12
N THR A 39 3.44 -12.56 -3.41
CA THR A 39 4.15 -13.59 -4.17
C THR A 39 4.88 -12.99 -5.35
N ALA A 40 5.93 -13.66 -5.82
CA ALA A 40 6.57 -13.38 -7.11
C ALA A 40 6.76 -14.68 -7.89
N ALA A 41 6.17 -14.76 -9.08
CA ALA A 41 6.10 -15.97 -9.90
C ALA A 41 5.58 -17.19 -9.08
N GLY A 42 4.53 -16.96 -8.29
CA GLY A 42 3.87 -17.97 -7.46
C GLY A 42 4.60 -18.37 -6.17
N LYS A 43 5.79 -17.81 -5.90
CA LYS A 43 6.55 -18.07 -4.67
C LYS A 43 6.36 -16.96 -3.64
N PRO A 44 6.24 -17.26 -2.34
CA PRO A 44 6.22 -16.23 -1.31
C PRO A 44 7.43 -15.30 -1.40
N ILE A 45 7.22 -13.99 -1.26
CA ILE A 45 8.32 -13.02 -1.27
C ILE A 45 9.33 -13.28 -0.14
N SER A 46 8.88 -13.84 0.99
CA SER A 46 9.73 -14.22 2.12
C SER A 46 10.82 -15.24 1.79
N GLU A 47 10.69 -16.00 0.69
CA GLU A 47 11.76 -16.89 0.20
C GLU A 47 12.81 -16.16 -0.65
N LEU A 48 12.51 -14.95 -1.13
CA LEU A 48 13.33 -14.20 -2.08
C LEU A 48 14.04 -12.99 -1.47
N VAL A 49 13.54 -12.50 -0.34
CA VAL A 49 14.10 -11.35 0.38
C VAL A 49 14.09 -11.61 1.88
N ASP A 50 15.12 -11.12 2.57
CA ASP A 50 15.22 -11.21 4.02
C ASP A 50 14.59 -10.00 4.72
N GLN A 51 14.25 -10.17 5.99
CA GLN A 51 13.62 -9.14 6.82
C GLN A 51 14.52 -7.90 7.00
N ALA A 52 15.85 -8.07 7.07
CA ALA A 52 16.76 -6.94 7.25
C ALA A 52 16.65 -5.97 6.06
N TRP A 53 16.68 -6.49 4.83
CA TRP A 53 16.47 -5.70 3.62
C TRP A 53 15.10 -5.02 3.58
N LEU A 54 14.04 -5.67 4.10
CA LEU A 54 12.73 -5.05 4.18
C LEU A 54 12.75 -3.79 5.05
N GLU A 55 13.40 -3.88 6.20
CA GLU A 55 13.46 -2.82 7.20
C GLU A 55 14.41 -1.68 6.82
N SER A 56 15.63 -2.00 6.39
CA SER A 56 16.67 -1.00 6.14
C SER A 56 16.56 -0.36 4.77
N ASP A 57 16.01 -1.06 3.78
CA ASP A 57 16.07 -0.64 2.39
C ASP A 57 14.69 -0.50 1.76
N PHE A 58 13.89 -1.56 1.73
CA PHE A 58 12.64 -1.59 0.98
C PHE A 58 11.62 -0.56 1.49
N ILE A 59 11.25 -0.63 2.77
CA ILE A 59 10.24 0.25 3.36
C ILE A 59 10.69 1.73 3.26
N PRO A 60 11.91 2.11 3.69
CA PRO A 60 12.38 3.50 3.56
C PRO A 60 12.44 3.97 2.11
N THR A 61 12.90 3.13 1.18
CA THR A 61 13.00 3.51 -0.25
C THR A 61 11.63 3.78 -0.85
N VAL A 62 10.61 2.97 -0.52
CA VAL A 62 9.24 3.19 -0.99
C VAL A 62 8.67 4.49 -0.42
N GLN A 63 8.82 4.71 0.88
CA GLN A 63 8.36 5.93 1.58
C GLN A 63 9.01 7.19 1.00
N GLN A 64 10.32 7.17 0.76
CA GLN A 64 11.10 8.33 0.32
C GLN A 64 11.15 8.51 -1.20
N ARG A 65 10.51 7.63 -1.98
CA ARG A 65 10.61 7.68 -3.45
C ARG A 65 10.12 9.00 -4.05
N GLY A 66 9.15 9.66 -3.44
CA GLY A 66 8.66 10.96 -3.89
C GLY A 66 9.76 12.03 -3.82
N ALA A 67 10.44 12.12 -2.68
CA ALA A 67 11.55 13.04 -2.46
C ALA A 67 12.71 12.77 -3.41
N ALA A 68 13.08 11.51 -3.61
CA ALA A 68 14.15 11.12 -4.54
C ALA A 68 13.88 11.58 -5.99
N ILE A 69 12.62 11.58 -6.43
CA ILE A 69 12.27 12.08 -7.77
C ILE A 69 12.40 13.61 -7.85
N ILE A 70 12.00 14.32 -6.79
CA ILE A 70 12.13 15.79 -6.72
C ILE A 70 13.60 16.17 -6.75
N GLU A 71 14.44 15.51 -5.96
CA GLU A 71 15.88 15.74 -5.94
C GLU A 71 16.51 15.51 -7.32
N ALA A 72 16.18 14.40 -7.97
CA ALA A 72 16.76 14.05 -9.27
C ALA A 72 16.28 14.94 -10.43
N ARG A 73 15.03 15.45 -10.39
CA ARG A 73 14.41 16.15 -11.52
C ARG A 73 14.15 17.64 -11.29
N GLY A 74 14.27 18.13 -10.06
CA GLY A 74 13.78 19.45 -9.65
C GLY A 74 12.26 19.59 -9.75
N ALA A 75 11.52 18.49 -9.93
CA ALA A 75 10.09 18.48 -10.18
C ALA A 75 9.43 17.22 -9.61
N SER A 76 8.14 17.33 -9.29
CA SER A 76 7.38 16.22 -8.73
C SER A 76 7.21 15.04 -9.71
N SER A 77 6.84 13.89 -9.16
CA SER A 77 6.56 12.65 -9.90
C SER A 77 5.21 12.66 -10.63
N ALA A 78 4.88 13.73 -11.34
CA ALA A 78 3.55 13.95 -11.93
C ALA A 78 3.10 12.83 -12.88
N ALA A 79 3.96 12.37 -13.79
CA ALA A 79 3.60 11.35 -14.79
C ALA A 79 3.29 9.99 -14.15
N SER A 80 4.08 9.55 -13.16
CA SER A 80 3.82 8.27 -12.48
C SER A 80 2.64 8.36 -11.51
N ALA A 81 2.37 9.53 -10.94
CA ALA A 81 1.13 9.77 -10.20
C ALA A 81 -0.10 9.65 -11.12
N ALA A 82 -0.07 10.28 -12.30
CA ALA A 82 -1.16 10.17 -13.29
C ALA A 82 -1.38 8.71 -13.74
N SER A 83 -0.30 7.95 -13.98
CA SER A 83 -0.40 6.53 -14.28
C SER A 83 -1.09 5.75 -13.15
N ALA A 84 -0.71 6.00 -11.89
CA ALA A 84 -1.34 5.33 -10.75
C ALA A 84 -2.83 5.71 -10.60
N THR A 85 -3.21 6.95 -10.89
CA THR A 85 -4.63 7.36 -10.93
C THR A 85 -5.41 6.59 -11.99
N VAL A 86 -4.83 6.44 -13.19
CA VAL A 86 -5.47 5.69 -14.29
C VAL A 86 -5.60 4.21 -13.93
N ASP A 87 -4.55 3.61 -13.37
CA ASP A 87 -4.57 2.20 -12.94
C ASP A 87 -5.64 2.00 -11.85
N HIS A 88 -5.66 2.84 -10.81
CA HIS A 88 -6.66 2.77 -9.75
C HIS A 88 -8.10 2.83 -10.29
N ALA A 89 -8.42 3.82 -11.12
CA ALA A 89 -9.76 3.95 -11.69
C ALA A 89 -10.10 2.78 -12.64
N ARG A 90 -9.13 2.31 -13.43
CA ARG A 90 -9.31 1.16 -14.32
C ARG A 90 -9.64 -0.09 -13.52
N ASP A 91 -8.84 -0.41 -12.52
CA ASP A 91 -8.95 -1.66 -11.77
C ASP A 91 -10.19 -1.64 -10.88
N TRP A 92 -10.58 -0.48 -10.36
CA TRP A 92 -11.87 -0.35 -9.67
C TRP A 92 -13.05 -0.64 -10.61
N LEU A 93 -13.08 -0.03 -11.80
CA LEU A 93 -14.21 -0.18 -12.72
C LEU A 93 -14.24 -1.52 -13.47
N LYS A 94 -13.07 -2.08 -13.80
CA LYS A 94 -12.93 -3.30 -14.60
C LYS A 94 -12.67 -4.55 -13.77
N GLY A 95 -12.39 -4.38 -12.49
CA GLY A 95 -12.11 -5.46 -11.55
C GLY A 95 -10.63 -5.80 -11.42
N SER A 96 -10.29 -6.39 -10.27
CA SER A 96 -8.97 -6.89 -9.93
C SER A 96 -8.71 -8.23 -10.61
N THR A 97 -7.44 -8.58 -10.81
CA THR A 97 -7.05 -9.93 -11.26
C THR A 97 -7.57 -10.99 -10.29
N GLU A 98 -8.19 -12.04 -10.83
CA GLU A 98 -8.70 -13.17 -10.04
C GLU A 98 -7.58 -13.81 -9.20
N GLY A 99 -7.85 -14.05 -7.92
CA GLY A 99 -6.87 -14.62 -6.99
C GLY A 99 -5.81 -13.64 -6.48
N SER A 100 -5.87 -12.35 -6.87
CA SER A 100 -4.97 -11.29 -6.41
C SER A 100 -5.78 -10.09 -5.88
N TRP A 101 -5.08 -9.05 -5.43
CA TRP A 101 -5.67 -7.81 -4.93
C TRP A 101 -4.79 -6.60 -5.24
N LEU A 102 -5.35 -5.42 -5.02
CA LEU A 102 -4.68 -4.13 -5.11
C LEU A 102 -4.80 -3.37 -3.79
N SER A 103 -4.15 -2.21 -3.69
CA SER A 103 -4.25 -1.33 -2.52
C SER A 103 -5.12 -0.12 -2.84
N MET A 104 -6.15 0.12 -2.02
CA MET A 104 -7.00 1.31 -2.12
C MET A 104 -7.21 1.91 -0.74
N ALA A 105 -7.12 3.24 -0.64
CA ALA A 105 -7.55 3.98 0.54
C ALA A 105 -9.08 4.10 0.53
N VAL A 106 -9.72 3.43 1.47
CA VAL A 106 -11.19 3.34 1.59
C VAL A 106 -11.60 3.59 3.05
N ALA A 107 -12.89 3.84 3.27
CA ALA A 107 -13.40 4.02 4.63
C ALA A 107 -13.33 2.69 5.38
N SER A 108 -12.62 2.68 6.52
CA SER A 108 -12.53 1.52 7.38
C SER A 108 -13.90 1.17 7.96
N ASP A 109 -14.21 -0.12 7.96
CA ASP A 109 -15.34 -0.77 8.62
C ASP A 109 -14.92 -1.49 9.93
N GLY A 110 -13.72 -1.18 10.44
CA GLY A 110 -13.14 -1.86 11.60
C GLY A 110 -12.20 -3.02 11.23
N SER A 111 -12.11 -3.37 9.94
CA SER A 111 -11.19 -4.40 9.44
C SER A 111 -9.76 -4.19 9.97
N TYR A 112 -9.15 -5.29 10.42
CA TYR A 112 -7.77 -5.32 10.93
C TYR A 112 -7.50 -4.34 12.07
N ASP A 113 -8.50 -4.06 12.92
CA ASP A 113 -8.42 -3.13 14.05
C ASP A 113 -8.14 -1.68 13.63
N VAL A 114 -8.36 -1.34 12.36
CA VAL A 114 -8.25 0.04 11.88
C VAL A 114 -9.52 0.80 12.28
N PRO A 115 -9.45 1.91 13.02
CA PRO A 115 -10.62 2.62 13.51
C PRO A 115 -11.64 2.95 12.41
N GLU A 116 -12.92 2.64 12.66
CA GLU A 116 -14.02 2.90 11.72
C GLU A 116 -14.05 4.38 11.26
N GLY A 117 -14.38 4.58 9.99
CA GLY A 117 -14.52 5.89 9.37
C GLY A 117 -13.20 6.57 8.96
N LEU A 118 -12.03 6.03 9.34
CA LEU A 118 -10.77 6.49 8.75
C LEU A 118 -10.68 6.08 7.28
N ILE A 119 -10.23 6.99 6.43
CA ILE A 119 -9.81 6.64 5.07
C ILE A 119 -8.39 6.06 5.15
N SER A 120 -8.28 4.75 5.05
CA SER A 120 -7.00 4.02 5.21
C SER A 120 -6.80 3.06 4.05
N SER A 121 -5.56 2.83 3.65
CA SER A 121 -5.22 1.87 2.60
C SER A 121 -5.34 0.43 3.10
N PHE A 122 -6.04 -0.40 2.33
CA PHE A 122 -6.26 -1.83 2.58
C PHE A 122 -5.94 -2.65 1.33
N PRO A 123 -5.67 -3.96 1.47
CA PRO A 123 -5.79 -4.89 0.35
C PRO A 123 -7.27 -5.04 -0.02
N VAL A 124 -7.60 -4.81 -1.29
CA VAL A 124 -8.97 -4.90 -1.80
C VAL A 124 -9.03 -5.70 -3.09
N THR A 125 -10.12 -6.45 -3.25
CA THR A 125 -10.54 -6.93 -4.57
C THR A 125 -11.59 -5.99 -5.13
N THR A 126 -11.69 -5.91 -6.45
CA THR A 126 -12.68 -5.06 -7.12
C THR A 126 -13.43 -5.86 -8.18
N LYS A 127 -14.73 -5.59 -8.31
CA LYS A 127 -15.61 -6.21 -9.30
C LYS A 127 -16.83 -5.34 -9.56
N ASP A 128 -17.19 -5.17 -10.82
CA ASP A 128 -18.40 -4.44 -11.25
C ASP A 128 -18.54 -3.04 -10.61
N GLY A 129 -17.42 -2.31 -10.48
CA GLY A 129 -17.38 -0.98 -9.88
C GLY A 129 -17.52 -0.94 -8.35
N ASN A 130 -17.46 -2.09 -7.68
CA ASN A 130 -17.42 -2.20 -6.22
C ASN A 130 -16.04 -2.71 -5.75
N TYR A 131 -15.72 -2.47 -4.49
CA TYR A 131 -14.54 -3.03 -3.83
C TYR A 131 -14.94 -3.80 -2.58
N GLU A 132 -14.13 -4.77 -2.20
CA GLU A 132 -14.24 -5.49 -0.93
C GLU A 132 -12.85 -5.58 -0.29
N ILE A 133 -12.74 -5.22 1.00
CA ILE A 133 -11.51 -5.43 1.77
C ILE A 133 -11.27 -6.93 1.87
N VAL A 134 -10.05 -7.36 1.49
CA VAL A 134 -9.62 -8.74 1.64
C VAL A 134 -9.58 -9.06 3.13
N GLN A 135 -10.33 -10.07 3.57
CA GLN A 135 -10.42 -10.51 4.96
C GLN A 135 -9.52 -11.72 5.25
N GLY A 136 -9.23 -11.96 6.53
CA GLY A 136 -8.59 -13.19 7.00
C GLY A 136 -7.08 -13.26 6.77
N LEU A 137 -6.41 -12.13 6.50
CA LEU A 137 -4.95 -12.08 6.45
C LEU A 137 -4.35 -12.14 7.85
N GLU A 138 -3.31 -12.94 8.04
CA GLU A 138 -2.60 -13.03 9.31
C GLU A 138 -1.63 -11.86 9.46
N ILE A 139 -1.88 -10.99 10.45
CA ILE A 139 -1.03 -9.82 10.70
C ILE A 139 -0.04 -10.17 11.80
N ASN A 140 1.23 -10.35 11.43
CA ASN A 140 2.31 -10.56 12.40
C ASN A 140 2.64 -9.27 13.19
N ASP A 141 3.35 -9.41 14.31
CA ASP A 141 3.68 -8.28 15.21
C ASP A 141 4.42 -7.14 14.50
N PHE A 142 5.30 -7.49 13.56
CA PHE A 142 6.06 -6.53 12.76
C PHE A 142 5.16 -5.65 11.87
N SER A 143 4.16 -6.27 11.26
CA SER A 143 3.18 -5.63 10.40
C SER A 143 2.20 -4.81 11.23
N ARG A 144 1.69 -5.40 12.33
CA ARG A 144 0.77 -4.76 13.27
C ARG A 144 1.32 -3.42 13.76
N ALA A 145 2.56 -3.40 14.26
CA ALA A 145 3.17 -2.18 14.78
C ALA A 145 3.24 -1.04 13.73
N ARG A 146 3.43 -1.36 12.44
CA ARG A 146 3.49 -0.36 11.36
C ARG A 146 2.12 0.08 10.88
N ILE A 147 1.17 -0.84 10.79
CA ILE A 147 -0.24 -0.51 10.51
C ILE A 147 -0.73 0.46 11.59
N ASP A 148 -0.53 0.13 12.87
CA ASP A 148 -0.95 0.94 14.00
C ASP A 148 -0.28 2.33 14.01
N ALA A 149 1.01 2.41 13.67
CA ALA A 149 1.70 3.68 13.55
C ALA A 149 1.09 4.58 12.47
N SER A 150 0.73 4.00 11.32
CA SER A 150 0.16 4.75 10.20
C SER A 150 -1.31 5.12 10.43
N THR A 151 -2.10 4.26 11.07
CA THR A 151 -3.50 4.55 11.41
C THR A 151 -3.63 5.52 12.57
N LYS A 152 -2.66 5.54 13.48
CA LYS A 152 -2.54 6.60 14.48
C LYS A 152 -2.35 7.97 13.84
N GLU A 153 -1.46 8.10 12.86
CA GLU A 153 -1.28 9.37 12.12
C GLU A 153 -2.60 9.80 11.43
N LEU A 154 -3.32 8.87 10.79
CA LEU A 154 -4.64 9.16 10.20
C LEU A 154 -5.66 9.66 11.24
N ALA A 155 -5.67 9.06 12.44
CA ALA A 155 -6.56 9.50 13.51
C ALA A 155 -6.20 10.90 14.02
N GLU A 156 -4.91 11.21 14.13
CA GLU A 156 -4.41 12.55 14.49
C GLU A 156 -4.79 13.59 13.42
N GLU A 157 -4.66 13.26 12.12
CA GLU A 157 -5.10 14.12 11.01
C GLU A 157 -6.62 14.35 11.04
N ARG A 158 -7.42 13.29 11.27
CA ARG A 158 -8.88 13.39 11.44
C ARG A 158 -9.23 14.33 12.60
N ASP A 159 -8.58 14.16 13.75
CA ASP A 159 -8.87 14.96 14.93
C ASP A 159 -8.46 16.43 14.72
N ALA A 160 -7.38 16.68 13.96
CA ALA A 160 -6.98 18.02 13.55
C ALA A 160 -8.06 18.70 12.69
N VAL A 161 -8.58 18.03 11.66
CA VAL A 161 -9.64 18.61 10.80
C VAL A 161 -10.98 18.75 11.53
N LYS A 162 -11.27 17.86 12.49
CA LYS A 162 -12.42 18.00 13.40
C LYS A 162 -12.27 19.22 14.32
N GLY A 163 -11.07 19.47 14.84
CA GLY A 163 -10.77 20.67 15.62
C GLY A 163 -10.96 21.98 14.84
N LEU A 164 -10.88 21.91 13.51
CA LEU A 164 -11.17 23.03 12.59
C LEU A 164 -12.65 23.12 12.19
N GLY A 165 -13.51 22.20 12.64
CA GLY A 165 -14.93 22.16 12.29
C GLY A 165 -15.21 21.78 10.83
N LEU A 166 -14.30 21.04 10.19
CA LEU A 166 -14.47 20.56 8.81
C LEU A 166 -15.29 19.26 8.74
N ILE A 167 -15.44 18.55 9.87
CA ILE A 167 -16.26 17.35 10.09
C ILE A 167 -16.84 17.34 11.50
#